data_AF-A0A9E5N9T0-F1
#
_entry.id   AF-A0A9E5N9T0-F1
#
_cell.length_a   1.000
_cell.length_b   1.000
_cell.length_c   1.000
_cell.angle_alpha   90.00
_cell.angle_beta   90.00
_cell.angle_gamma   90.00
#
_symmetry.space_group_name_H-M   'P 1'
#
loop_
_entity.id
_entity.type
_entity.pdbx_description
1 polymer ?
#
loop_
_entity_poly.entity_id
_entity_poly.type
_entity_poly.pdbx_seq_one_letter_code
_entity_poly.pdbx_strand_id
1 'polypeptide(L)'
;QHSLEQITKVDVVDRTGLILDIFAQHAHSKEGKLQVELAQLNYRLPRLVGRGKELSRLGGGIGTRGPGETKLESDRRRIRRRINLLDKQVEKLGKQRAQQRRSRWKSQLPVACLVGYTNSGKSTLLNSLCNADVLVEDRLFATLDPTIRRLELPGGRHILISDPVGFIRN
;
A
#
# COMPACT_ATOMS: atom_id res chain seq x y z
N GLN A 1 -10.46 15.48 -11.83
CA GLN A 1 -9.14 15.15 -12.40
C GLN A 1 -9.12 15.41 -13.90
N HIS A 2 -9.79 14.61 -14.74
CA HIS A 2 -9.78 14.75 -16.20
C HIS A 2 -10.05 16.16 -16.74
N SER A 3 -11.11 16.84 -16.26
CA SER A 3 -11.41 18.22 -16.70
C SER A 3 -10.29 19.20 -16.34
N LEU A 4 -9.64 19.03 -15.19
CA LEU A 4 -8.50 19.86 -14.79
C LEU A 4 -7.28 19.55 -15.65
N GLU A 5 -6.97 18.28 -15.93
CA GLU A 5 -5.88 17.87 -16.85
C GLU A 5 -6.07 18.50 -18.25
N GLN A 6 -7.32 18.52 -18.76
CA GLN A 6 -7.61 19.10 -20.09
C GLN A 6 -7.38 20.62 -20.15
N ILE A 7 -7.74 21.35 -19.09
CA ILE A 7 -7.60 22.80 -18.98
C ILE A 7 -6.14 23.19 -18.74
N THR A 8 -5.48 22.50 -17.82
CA THR A 8 -4.15 22.88 -17.33
C THR A 8 -3.00 22.25 -18.10
N LYS A 9 -3.27 21.20 -18.90
CA LYS A 9 -2.28 20.44 -19.68
C LYS A 9 -1.15 19.83 -18.83
N VAL A 10 -1.38 19.65 -17.53
CA VAL A 10 -0.47 18.98 -16.61
C VAL A 10 -1.14 17.77 -15.98
N ASP A 11 -0.33 16.82 -15.52
CA ASP A 11 -0.83 15.67 -14.76
C ASP A 11 -1.41 16.14 -13.43
N VAL A 12 -2.62 15.67 -13.12
CA VAL A 12 -3.31 15.99 -11.86
C VAL A 12 -3.38 14.72 -11.03
N VAL A 13 -2.83 14.75 -9.82
CA VAL A 13 -2.89 13.61 -8.90
C VAL A 13 -3.73 14.02 -7.69
N ASP A 14 -4.74 13.21 -7.35
CA ASP A 14 -5.49 13.42 -6.12
C ASP A 14 -4.70 12.93 -4.89
N ARG A 15 -5.15 13.33 -3.71
CA ARG A 15 -4.48 12.98 -2.45
C ARG A 15 -4.23 11.49 -2.29
N THR A 16 -5.19 10.65 -2.67
CA THR A 16 -5.07 9.20 -2.56
C THR A 16 -4.02 8.66 -3.53
N GLY A 17 -3.97 9.17 -4.77
CA GLY A 17 -2.93 8.84 -5.73
C GLY A 17 -1.54 9.17 -5.21
N LEU A 18 -1.36 10.36 -4.64
CA LEU A 18 -0.09 10.79 -4.06
C LEU A 18 0.35 9.86 -2.91
N ILE A 19 -0.56 9.49 -2.02
CA ILE A 19 -0.27 8.56 -0.92
C ILE A 19 0.17 7.19 -1.45
N LEU A 20 -0.53 6.65 -2.45
CA LEU A 20 -0.18 5.35 -3.05
C LEU A 20 1.18 5.37 -3.75
N ASP A 21 1.55 6.50 -4.36
CA ASP A 21 2.85 6.66 -5.00
C ASP A 21 3.98 6.77 -3.97
N ILE A 22 3.76 7.48 -2.87
CA ILE A 22 4.70 7.50 -1.74
C ILE A 22 4.86 6.09 -1.17
N PHE A 23 3.76 5.35 -0.96
CA PHE A 23 3.85 3.96 -0.50
C PHE A 23 4.62 3.05 -1.47
N ALA A 24 4.49 3.26 -2.78
CA ALA A 24 5.21 2.46 -3.77
C ALA A 24 6.72 2.69 -3.69
N GLN A 25 7.15 3.91 -3.37
CA GLN A 25 8.57 4.23 -3.17
C GLN A 25 9.16 3.58 -1.92
N HIS A 26 8.36 3.43 -0.86
CA HIS A 26 8.79 2.86 0.43
C HIS A 26 8.53 1.35 0.56
N ALA A 27 7.88 0.72 -0.43
CA ALA A 27 7.57 -0.71 -0.42
C ALA A 27 8.82 -1.54 -0.77
N HIS A 28 9.61 -1.91 0.24
CA HIS A 28 10.80 -2.74 0.04
C HIS A 28 10.48 -4.24 0.16
N SER A 29 9.64 -4.64 1.12
CA SER A 29 9.28 -6.06 1.27
C SER A 29 8.41 -6.55 0.12
N LYS A 30 8.48 -7.86 -0.15
CA LYS A 30 7.59 -8.51 -1.13
C LYS A 30 6.12 -8.30 -0.76
N GLU A 31 5.82 -8.29 0.53
CA GLU A 31 4.46 -8.11 1.03
C GLU A 31 3.95 -6.67 0.83
N GLY A 32 4.76 -5.67 1.21
CA GLY A 32 4.46 -4.27 0.97
C GLY A 32 4.26 -3.98 -0.52
N LYS A 33 5.13 -4.52 -1.39
CA LYS A 33 4.98 -4.38 -2.84
C LYS A 33 3.65 -4.94 -3.36
N LEU A 34 3.26 -6.13 -2.91
CA LEU A 34 1.99 -6.74 -3.32
C LEU A 34 0.78 -5.94 -2.84
N GLN A 35 0.80 -5.47 -1.60
CA GLN A 35 -0.29 -4.67 -1.04
C GLN A 35 -0.43 -3.30 -1.72
N VAL A 36 0.70 -2.64 -2.01
CA VAL A 36 0.69 -1.36 -2.73
C VAL A 36 0.27 -1.53 -4.17
N GLU A 37 0.75 -2.55 -4.89
CA GLU A 37 0.32 -2.85 -6.26
C GLU A 37 -1.19 -3.10 -6.31
N LEU A 38 -1.70 -3.92 -5.39
CA LEU A 38 -3.13 -4.21 -5.28
C LEU A 38 -3.93 -2.92 -5.05
N ALA A 39 -3.49 -2.06 -4.12
CA ALA A 39 -4.14 -0.79 -3.83
C ALA A 39 -4.13 0.16 -5.04
N GLN A 40 -3.00 0.25 -5.76
CA GLN A 40 -2.89 1.03 -6.99
C GLN A 40 -3.83 0.52 -8.09
N LEU A 41 -3.94 -0.79 -8.29
CA LEU A 41 -4.84 -1.36 -9.28
C LEU A 41 -6.31 -1.12 -8.93
N ASN A 42 -6.70 -1.31 -7.67
CA ASN A 42 -8.04 -1.02 -7.19
C ASN A 42 -8.39 0.48 -7.33
N TYR A 43 -7.43 1.36 -7.11
CA TYR A 43 -7.59 2.81 -7.29
C TYR A 43 -7.72 3.20 -8.78
N ARG A 44 -6.92 2.59 -9.67
CA ARG A 44 -6.91 2.91 -11.12
C ARG A 44 -8.10 2.31 -11.88
N LEU A 45 -8.56 1.13 -11.51
CA LEU A 45 -9.63 0.39 -12.22
C LEU A 45 -10.89 1.22 -12.49
N PRO A 46 -11.52 1.89 -11.50
CA PRO A 46 -12.71 2.72 -11.76
C PRO A 46 -12.40 3.98 -12.58
N ARG A 47 -11.16 4.50 -12.51
CA ARG A 47 -10.72 5.72 -13.21
C ARG A 47 -10.45 5.50 -14.70
N LEU A 48 -10.18 4.27 -15.12
CA LEU A 48 -10.01 3.91 -16.54
C LEU A 48 -11.26 4.17 -17.39
N VAL A 49 -12.44 4.06 -16.80
CA VAL A 49 -13.73 4.29 -17.49
C VAL A 49 -13.85 5.74 -17.95
N GLY A 50 -13.37 6.69 -17.16
CA GLY A 50 -13.40 8.12 -17.49
C GLY A 50 -12.55 8.48 -18.72
N ARG A 51 -11.42 7.78 -18.92
CA ARG A 51 -10.53 7.94 -20.08
C ARG A 51 -10.98 7.13 -21.31
N GLY A 52 -11.94 6.23 -21.15
CA GLY A 52 -12.44 5.36 -22.22
C GLY A 52 -13.14 6.08 -23.37
N LYS A 53 -13.68 7.29 -23.15
CA LYS A 53 -14.35 8.07 -24.21
C LYS A 53 -13.40 8.49 -25.34
N GLU A 54 -12.12 8.74 -25.05
CA GLU A 54 -11.11 9.10 -26.05
C GLU A 54 -10.59 7.85 -26.79
N LEU A 55 -10.38 6.73 -26.07
CA LEU A 55 -9.93 5.45 -26.65
C LEU A 55 -11.01 4.76 -27.49
N SER A 56 -12.30 4.92 -27.13
CA SER A 56 -13.43 4.41 -27.91
C SER A 56 -13.63 5.16 -29.22
N ARG A 57 -13.23 6.45 -29.31
CA ARG A 57 -13.32 7.25 -30.54
C ARG A 57 -12.32 6.79 -31.61
N LEU A 58 -11.13 6.32 -31.21
CA LEU A 58 -10.15 5.76 -32.14
C LEU A 58 -10.56 4.38 -32.71
N GLY A 59 -11.48 3.67 -32.05
CA GLY A 59 -12.02 2.39 -32.53
C GLY A 59 -13.33 2.50 -33.34
N GLY A 60 -13.87 3.71 -33.51
CA GLY A 60 -15.17 3.95 -34.17
C GLY A 60 -15.10 4.26 -35.66
N GLY A 61 -13.91 4.21 -36.29
CA GLY A 61 -13.72 4.45 -37.72
C GLY A 61 -14.04 3.21 -38.55
N ILE A 62 -15.19 3.23 -39.24
CA ILE A 62 -15.58 2.49 -40.45
C ILE A 62 -14.91 1.10 -40.63
N GLY A 63 -15.57 0.02 -40.21
CA GLY A 63 -15.38 -1.30 -40.86
C GLY A 63 -15.31 -2.58 -40.04
N THR A 64 -15.27 -2.58 -38.69
CA THR A 64 -15.15 -3.85 -37.95
C THR A 64 -16.52 -4.42 -37.55
N ARG A 65 -17.16 -5.13 -38.49
CA ARG A 65 -18.27 -6.04 -38.18
C ARG A 65 -17.72 -7.31 -37.52
N GLY A 66 -17.82 -7.36 -36.19
CA GLY A 66 -17.59 -8.55 -35.36
C GLY A 66 -17.76 -8.20 -33.89
N PRO A 67 -18.22 -9.10 -33.01
CA PRO A 67 -18.35 -8.84 -31.58
C PRO A 67 -16.97 -8.86 -30.92
N GLY A 68 -16.12 -7.89 -31.28
CA GLY A 68 -14.77 -7.74 -30.75
C GLY A 68 -14.80 -7.05 -29.40
N GLU A 69 -14.26 -7.70 -28.37
CA GLU A 69 -13.98 -7.09 -27.08
C GLU A 69 -13.23 -5.77 -27.30
N THR A 70 -13.79 -4.64 -26.86
CA THR A 70 -13.11 -3.35 -27.00
C THR A 70 -11.77 -3.42 -26.26
N LYS A 71 -10.73 -2.75 -26.76
CA LYS A 71 -9.40 -2.72 -26.12
C LYS A 71 -9.49 -2.34 -24.63
N LEU A 72 -10.40 -1.41 -24.30
CA LEU A 72 -10.75 -1.02 -22.93
C LEU A 72 -11.31 -2.16 -22.08
N GLU A 73 -12.22 -2.97 -22.64
CA GLU A 73 -12.79 -4.12 -21.95
C GLU A 73 -11.73 -5.20 -21.70
N SER A 74 -10.87 -5.46 -22.69
CA SER A 74 -9.77 -6.41 -22.55
C SER A 74 -8.77 -5.98 -21.47
N ASP A 75 -8.40 -4.70 -21.44
CA ASP A 75 -7.51 -4.12 -20.43
C ASP A 75 -8.16 -4.18 -19.03
N ARG A 76 -9.45 -3.88 -18.92
CA ARG A 76 -10.22 -4.03 -17.67
C ARG A 76 -10.20 -5.47 -17.17
N ARG A 77 -10.41 -6.42 -18.06
CA ARG A 77 -10.39 -7.86 -17.74
C ARG A 77 -9.00 -8.32 -17.31
N ARG A 78 -7.92 -7.78 -17.91
CA ARG A 78 -6.54 -8.03 -17.47
C ARG A 78 -6.29 -7.50 -16.06
N ILE A 79 -6.70 -6.27 -15.77
CA ILE A 79 -6.54 -5.66 -14.44
C ILE A 79 -7.32 -6.44 -13.37
N ARG A 80 -8.58 -6.80 -13.64
CA ARG A 80 -9.38 -7.63 -12.71
C ARG A 80 -8.73 -8.98 -12.44
N ARG A 81 -8.21 -9.64 -13.47
CA ARG A 81 -7.47 -10.91 -13.29
C ARG A 81 -6.23 -10.70 -12.42
N ARG A 82 -5.48 -9.60 -12.61
CA ARG A 82 -4.32 -9.28 -11.79
C ARG A 82 -4.70 -9.01 -10.33
N ILE A 83 -5.75 -8.23 -10.08
CA ILE A 83 -6.30 -7.99 -8.73
C ILE A 83 -6.62 -9.33 -8.05
N ASN A 84 -7.38 -10.20 -8.70
CA ASN A 84 -7.73 -11.52 -8.13
C ASN A 84 -6.50 -12.38 -7.80
N LEU A 85 -5.44 -12.29 -8.60
CA LEU A 85 -4.19 -13.01 -8.33
C LEU A 85 -3.44 -12.41 -7.13
N LEU A 86 -3.36 -11.08 -7.04
CA LEU A 86 -2.72 -10.37 -5.94
C LEU A 86 -3.47 -10.58 -4.63
N ASP A 87 -4.80 -10.54 -4.63
CA ASP A 87 -5.64 -10.81 -3.45
C ASP A 87 -5.33 -12.17 -2.86
N LYS A 88 -5.27 -13.22 -3.69
CA LYS A 88 -4.90 -14.58 -3.25
C LYS A 88 -3.50 -14.63 -2.65
N GLN A 89 -2.55 -13.87 -3.20
CA GLN A 89 -1.19 -13.80 -2.67
C GLN A 89 -1.15 -13.08 -1.32
N VAL A 90 -1.86 -11.96 -1.18
CA VAL A 90 -1.97 -11.20 0.08
C VAL A 90 -2.67 -12.05 1.14
N GLU A 91 -3.72 -12.80 0.80
CA GLU A 91 -4.41 -13.69 1.72
C GLU A 91 -3.48 -14.80 2.24
N LYS A 92 -2.65 -15.38 1.36
CA LYS A 92 -1.63 -16.37 1.74
C LYS A 92 -0.61 -15.78 2.72
N LEU A 93 -0.14 -14.56 2.50
CA LEU A 93 0.76 -13.86 3.43
C LEU A 93 0.08 -13.60 4.78
N GLY A 94 -1.20 -13.23 4.78
CA GLY A 94 -2.01 -13.09 6.00
C GLY A 94 -2.05 -14.36 6.85
N LYS A 95 -2.17 -15.54 6.21
CA LYS A 95 -2.11 -16.85 6.88
C LYS A 95 -0.74 -17.10 7.52
N GLN A 96 0.36 -16.76 6.83
CA GLN A 96 1.71 -16.85 7.39
C GLN A 96 1.90 -15.93 8.61
N ARG A 97 1.42 -14.68 8.54
CA ARG A 97 1.46 -13.76 9.69
C ARG A 97 0.65 -14.29 10.87
N ALA A 98 -0.51 -14.89 10.63
CA ALA A 98 -1.34 -15.48 11.68
C ALA A 98 -0.61 -16.62 12.41
N GLN A 99 0.11 -17.47 11.68
CA GLN A 99 0.94 -18.54 12.25
C GLN A 99 2.09 -17.97 13.10
N GLN A 100 2.80 -16.95 12.60
CA GLN A 100 3.84 -16.26 13.37
C GLN A 100 3.30 -15.59 14.64
N ARG A 101 2.11 -14.97 14.57
CA ARG A 101 1.43 -14.42 15.76
C ARG A 101 1.10 -15.50 16.78
N ARG A 102 0.64 -16.67 16.34
CA ARG A 102 0.34 -17.81 17.22
C ARG A 102 1.60 -18.35 17.92
N SER A 103 2.72 -18.42 17.21
CA SER A 103 4.01 -18.78 17.81
C SER A 103 4.47 -17.75 18.85
N ARG A 104 4.30 -16.45 18.58
CA ARG A 104 4.60 -15.37 19.54
C ARG A 104 3.70 -15.42 20.78
N TRP A 105 2.41 -15.70 20.63
CA TRP A 105 1.50 -15.90 21.76
C TRP A 105 1.95 -17.02 22.70
N LYS A 106 2.58 -18.08 22.16
CA LYS A 106 3.16 -19.15 22.99
C LYS A 106 4.43 -18.74 23.73
N SER A 107 5.15 -17.72 23.26
CA SER A 107 6.42 -17.26 23.86
C SER A 107 6.25 -16.46 25.16
N GLN A 108 5.02 -16.16 25.59
CA GLN A 108 4.67 -15.36 26.78
C GLN A 108 5.30 -13.95 26.85
N LEU A 109 6.01 -13.50 25.82
CA LEU A 109 6.57 -12.16 25.75
C LEU A 109 5.43 -11.13 25.50
N PRO A 110 5.28 -10.11 26.36
CA PRO A 110 4.34 -9.03 26.13
C PRO A 110 4.67 -8.27 24.83
N VAL A 111 3.62 -7.83 24.14
CA VAL A 111 3.75 -7.08 22.88
C VAL A 111 3.08 -5.71 23.03
N ALA A 112 3.80 -4.66 22.68
CA ALA A 112 3.32 -3.28 22.62
C ALA A 112 3.41 -2.74 21.18
N CYS A 113 2.55 -1.78 20.87
CA CYS A 113 2.46 -1.17 19.54
C CYS A 113 2.46 0.35 19.69
N LEU A 114 3.33 1.03 18.95
CA LEU A 114 3.32 2.49 18.85
C LEU A 114 2.23 2.92 17.86
N VAL A 115 1.36 3.83 18.28
CA VAL A 115 0.26 4.35 17.45
C VAL A 115 0.32 5.86 17.40
N GLY A 116 -0.07 6.43 16.26
CA GLY A 116 0.00 7.88 16.04
C GLY A 116 0.11 8.25 14.56
N TYR A 117 0.01 9.54 14.27
CA TYR A 117 0.10 10.04 12.90
C TYR A 117 1.48 9.77 12.27
N THR A 118 1.56 9.82 10.95
CA THR A 118 2.84 9.94 10.26
C THR A 118 3.60 11.16 10.77
N ASN A 119 4.93 11.05 10.89
CA ASN A 119 5.80 12.09 11.40
C ASN A 119 5.54 12.56 12.86
N SER A 120 4.86 11.76 13.68
CA SER A 120 4.66 12.06 15.12
C SER A 120 5.81 11.59 16.03
N GLY A 121 6.95 11.17 15.46
CA GLY A 121 8.10 10.69 16.22
C GLY A 121 8.01 9.23 16.71
N LYS A 122 7.07 8.41 16.21
CA LYS A 122 6.95 6.99 16.60
C LYS A 122 8.25 6.20 16.37
N SER A 123 8.84 6.30 15.19
CA SER A 123 10.07 5.61 14.83
C SER A 123 11.26 6.13 15.64
N THR A 124 11.30 7.44 15.92
CA THR A 124 12.28 8.07 16.82
C THR A 124 12.18 7.50 18.24
N LEU A 125 10.96 7.38 18.77
CA LEU A 125 10.72 6.79 20.08
C LEU A 125 11.13 5.31 20.11
N LEU A 126 10.83 4.54 19.06
CA LEU A 126 11.26 3.14 18.94
C LEU A 126 12.79 3.03 18.99
N ASN A 127 13.51 3.89 18.25
CA ASN A 127 14.97 3.90 18.25
C ASN A 127 15.55 4.26 19.62
N SER A 128 15.00 5.30 20.25
CA SER A 128 15.43 5.73 21.57
C SER A 128 15.20 4.66 22.64
N LEU A 129 14.11 3.90 22.55
CA LEU A 129 13.80 2.84 23.51
C LEU A 129 14.66 1.59 23.26
N CYS A 130 14.78 1.16 22.01
CA CYS A 130 15.36 -0.13 21.67
C CYS A 130 16.82 -0.07 21.23
N ASN A 131 17.46 1.11 21.26
CA ASN A 131 18.76 1.38 20.64
C ASN A 131 18.84 0.81 19.21
N ALA A 132 17.79 1.06 18.43
CA ALA A 132 17.62 0.49 17.11
C ALA A 132 18.01 1.50 16.02
N ASP A 133 18.55 0.99 14.91
CA ASP A 133 18.76 1.77 13.69
C ASP A 133 17.56 1.63 12.75
N VAL A 134 16.36 2.00 13.20
CA VAL A 134 15.22 2.16 12.27
C VAL A 134 15.41 3.47 11.52
N LEU A 135 15.23 3.44 10.21
CA LEU A 135 15.30 4.64 9.37
C LEU A 135 14.26 5.66 9.86
N VAL A 136 14.73 6.81 10.34
CA VAL A 136 13.90 7.96 10.71
C VAL A 136 14.19 9.05 9.70
N GLU A 137 13.22 9.33 8.83
CA GLU A 137 13.27 10.45 7.90
C GLU A 137 12.10 11.38 8.17
N ASP A 138 12.30 12.69 7.96
CA ASP A 138 11.23 13.69 7.95
C ASP A 138 10.42 13.57 6.66
N ARG A 139 9.81 12.39 6.46
CA ARG A 139 9.01 12.02 5.30
C ARG A 139 7.77 11.29 5.75
N LEU A 140 6.67 11.52 5.04
CA LEU A 140 5.44 10.76 5.24
C LEU A 140 5.69 9.31 4.83
N PHE A 141 5.25 8.36 5.67
CA PHE A 141 5.30 6.92 5.40
C PHE A 141 6.71 6.30 5.27
N ALA A 142 7.70 6.86 5.97
CA ALA A 142 9.06 6.29 6.04
C ALA A 142 9.08 4.80 6.46
N THR A 143 8.06 4.31 7.15
CA THR A 143 7.93 2.92 7.59
C THR A 143 6.64 2.29 7.06
N LEU A 144 6.73 1.53 5.96
CA LEU A 144 5.60 0.76 5.42
C LEU A 144 5.49 -0.64 6.05
N ASP A 145 6.62 -1.32 6.19
CA ASP A 145 6.70 -2.64 6.79
C ASP A 145 6.82 -2.50 8.33
N PRO A 146 5.99 -3.19 9.13
CA PRO A 146 6.01 -3.03 10.57
C PRO A 146 7.34 -3.51 11.14
N THR A 147 8.04 -2.63 11.86
CA THR A 147 9.32 -2.97 12.47
C THR A 147 9.09 -3.46 13.90
N ILE A 148 9.65 -4.62 14.25
CA ILE A 148 9.57 -5.19 15.61
C ILE A 148 10.96 -5.19 16.24
N ARG A 149 11.04 -4.75 17.50
CA ARG A 149 12.26 -4.75 18.31
C ARG A 149 11.97 -5.28 19.71
N ARG A 150 12.99 -5.87 20.34
CA ARG A 150 12.93 -6.30 21.74
C ARG A 150 13.41 -5.14 22.60
N LEU A 151 12.62 -4.76 23.58
CA LEU A 151 12.97 -3.81 24.63
C LEU A 151 13.20 -4.57 25.94
N GLU A 152 14.25 -4.22 26.66
CA GLU A 152 14.44 -4.61 28.06
C GLU A 152 13.88 -3.52 28.98
N LEU A 153 13.00 -3.92 29.90
CA LEU A 153 12.39 -3.03 30.87
C LEU A 153 13.21 -3.00 32.17
N PRO A 154 13.12 -1.90 32.95
CA PRO A 154 13.61 -1.88 34.32
C PRO A 154 13.07 -3.09 35.10
N GLY A 155 13.98 -3.93 35.62
CA GLY A 155 13.63 -5.20 36.26
C GLY A 155 13.83 -6.46 35.41
N GLY A 156 14.53 -6.36 34.26
CA GLY A 156 15.04 -7.51 33.49
C GLY A 156 13.98 -8.25 32.65
N ARG A 157 12.75 -7.73 32.58
CA ARG A 157 11.71 -8.29 31.72
C ARG A 157 11.89 -7.78 30.29
N HIS A 158 11.53 -8.60 29.33
CA HIS A 158 11.54 -8.20 27.92
C HIS A 158 10.14 -8.05 27.35
N ILE A 159 9.97 -7.04 26.50
CA ILE A 159 8.76 -6.84 25.71
C ILE A 159 9.14 -6.67 24.24
N LEU A 160 8.21 -6.98 23.34
CA LEU A 160 8.33 -6.68 21.93
C LEU A 160 7.59 -5.39 21.62
N ILE A 161 8.27 -4.40 21.05
CA ILE A 161 7.67 -3.16 20.57
C ILE A 161 7.60 -3.20 19.05
N SER A 162 6.46 -2.78 18.51
CA SER A 162 6.25 -2.65 17.07
C SER A 162 5.94 -1.20 16.67
N ASP A 163 6.50 -0.76 15.54
CA ASP A 163 6.20 0.51 14.89
C ASP A 163 5.54 0.26 13.52
N PRO A 164 4.20 0.26 13.46
CA PRO A 164 3.46 0.20 12.21
C PRO A 164 3.40 1.57 11.50
N VAL A 165 2.88 1.56 10.26
CA VAL A 165 2.53 2.77 9.51
C VAL A 165 1.68 3.72 10.35
N GLY A 166 2.04 5.00 10.32
CA GLY A 166 1.28 6.05 11.01
C GLY A 166 -0.04 6.42 10.33
N PHE A 167 -0.97 6.98 11.10
CA PHE A 167 -2.24 7.46 10.59
C PHE A 167 -2.09 8.68 9.67
N ILE A 168 -3.14 8.93 8.88
CA ILE A 168 -3.31 10.07 7.98
C ILE A 168 -4.64 10.73 8.34
N ARG A 169 -4.69 12.06 8.41
CA ARG A 169 -5.95 12.80 8.61
C ARG A 169 -6.74 12.85 7.31
N ASN A 170 -8.03 12.51 7.28
CA ASN A 170 -8.85 12.67 6.07
C ASN A 170 -9.10 14.14 5.71
#